data_AF-M1BJD1-F1
#
_entry.id   AF-M1BJD1-F1
#
_cell.length_a   1.000
_cell.length_b   1.000
_cell.length_c   1.000
_cell.angle_alpha   90.00
_cell.angle_beta   90.00
_cell.angle_gamma   90.00
#
_symmetry.space_group_name_H-M   'P 1'
#
loop_
_entity.id
_entity.type
_entity.pdbx_description
1 polymer ?
#
loop_
_entity_poly.entity_id
_entity_poly.type
_entity_poly.pdbx_seq_one_letter_code
_entity_poly.pdbx_strand_id
1 'polypeptide(L)'
;MVQFGGEVVNSRSMGYHTSTQMGSGHFADEGFGKASYFRNLQVVDWDNNLIPLSNLHLLADHPNCYDIRAGKNNVWGNYFYYGGPGRNSRCP
;
A
#
# COMPACT_ATOMS: atom_id res chain seq x y z
N MET A 1 -15.12 5.58 7.98
CA MET A 1 -14.21 5.37 6.83
C MET A 1 -13.25 4.26 7.22
N VAL A 2 -12.99 3.30 6.33
CA VAL A 2 -12.01 2.22 6.57
C VAL A 2 -10.80 2.48 5.67
N GLN A 3 -9.60 2.41 6.24
CA GLN A 3 -8.34 2.62 5.52
C GLN A 3 -7.50 1.34 5.57
N PHE A 4 -6.84 1.04 4.45
CA PHE A 4 -5.92 -0.07 4.29
C PHE A 4 -4.61 0.46 3.71
N GLY A 5 -3.49 -0.15 4.06
CA GLY A 5 -2.18 0.23 3.51
C GLY A 5 -1.12 0.26 4.59
N GLY A 6 -0.28 1.29 4.56
CA GLY A 6 0.74 1.55 5.57
C GLY A 6 0.98 3.05 5.74
N GLU A 7 1.50 3.42 6.89
CA GLU A 7 1.85 4.80 7.22
C GLU A 7 3.32 4.83 7.64
N VAL A 8 4.06 5.81 7.12
CA VAL A 8 5.44 6.09 7.56
C VAL A 8 5.49 7.53 8.03
N VAL A 9 5.81 7.72 9.31
CA VAL A 9 6.04 9.04 9.88
C VAL A 9 7.53 9.37 9.79
N ASN A 10 7.84 10.50 9.14
CA ASN A 10 9.20 10.97 9.00
C ASN A 10 9.29 12.47 9.32
N SER A 11 9.86 12.82 10.48
CA SER A 11 10.07 14.20 10.91
C SER A 11 11.25 14.90 10.22
N ARG A 12 12.00 14.19 9.36
CA ARG A 12 13.18 14.70 8.64
C ARG A 12 14.25 15.31 9.56
N SER A 13 14.46 14.75 10.74
CA SER A 13 15.47 15.23 11.71
C SER A 13 16.90 15.32 11.13
N MET A 14 17.21 14.50 10.13
CA MET A 14 18.51 14.46 9.45
C MET A 14 18.53 15.22 8.10
N GLY A 15 17.44 15.89 7.73
CA GLY A 15 17.33 16.67 6.49
C GLY A 15 16.99 15.89 5.22
N TYR A 16 16.94 14.56 5.28
CA TYR A 16 16.60 13.67 4.16
C TYR A 16 15.42 12.74 4.49
N HIS A 17 14.86 12.08 3.47
CA HIS A 17 13.80 11.11 3.68
C HIS A 17 14.29 9.88 4.47
N THR A 18 13.46 9.30 5.34
CA THR A 18 13.79 8.07 6.06
C THR A 18 14.04 6.90 5.10
N SER A 19 14.99 6.02 5.46
CA SER A 19 15.23 4.73 4.80
C SER A 19 14.30 3.61 5.30
N THR A 20 13.29 3.94 6.12
CA THR A 20 12.28 2.98 6.55
C THR A 20 11.55 2.43 5.33
N GLN A 21 11.61 1.12 5.13
CA GLN A 21 10.91 0.44 4.06
C GLN A 21 9.42 0.25 4.42
N MET A 22 8.54 0.39 3.44
CA MET A 22 7.12 0.03 3.58
C MET A 22 6.90 -1.34 2.94
N GLY A 23 6.22 -2.24 3.67
CA GLY A 23 6.00 -3.61 3.22
C GLY A 23 7.34 -4.33 3.03
N SER A 24 7.54 -4.88 1.83
CA SER A 24 8.79 -5.56 1.43
C SER A 24 9.90 -4.60 0.98
N GLY A 25 9.64 -3.29 0.93
CA GLY A 25 10.57 -2.29 0.40
C GLY A 25 10.62 -2.18 -1.12
N HIS A 26 9.87 -3.03 -1.84
CA HIS A 26 9.68 -2.95 -3.28
C HIS A 26 8.50 -2.05 -3.64
N PHE A 27 8.56 -1.40 -4.80
CA PHE A 27 7.44 -0.61 -5.31
C PHE A 27 6.30 -1.51 -5.78
N ALA A 28 5.07 -1.03 -5.68
CA ALA A 28 3.83 -1.72 -6.04
C ALA A 28 3.84 -2.22 -7.49
N ASP A 29 4.49 -1.49 -8.39
CA ASP A 29 4.69 -1.87 -9.80
C ASP A 29 5.49 -3.16 -10.00
N GLU A 30 6.30 -3.56 -9.01
CA GLU A 30 7.07 -4.81 -9.10
C GLU A 30 6.21 -6.06 -8.91
N GLY A 31 4.99 -5.91 -8.37
CA GLY A 31 3.96 -6.94 -8.38
C GLY A 31 4.27 -8.21 -7.56
N PHE A 32 3.62 -9.31 -7.94
CA PHE A 32 3.66 -10.57 -7.20
C PHE A 32 5.08 -11.14 -7.05
N GLY A 33 5.39 -11.59 -5.83
CA GLY A 33 6.71 -12.13 -5.48
C GLY A 33 7.75 -11.06 -5.12
N LYS A 34 7.42 -9.78 -5.26
CA LYS A 34 8.29 -8.66 -4.88
C LYS A 34 7.61 -7.66 -3.96
N ALA A 35 6.52 -7.04 -4.43
CA ALA A 35 5.77 -6.05 -3.66
C ALA A 35 4.89 -6.72 -2.59
N SER A 36 4.70 -6.04 -1.46
CA SER A 36 3.70 -6.44 -0.47
C SER A 36 2.30 -6.23 -1.01
N TYR A 37 1.35 -7.06 -0.58
CA TYR A 37 -0.03 -6.97 -1.04
C TYR A 37 -1.05 -7.40 0.00
N PHE A 38 -2.25 -6.89 -0.16
CA PHE A 38 -3.47 -7.45 0.43
C PHE A 38 -4.37 -7.92 -0.71
N ARG A 39 -5.02 -9.08 -0.53
CA ARG A 39 -5.96 -9.65 -1.52
C ARG A 39 -7.25 -10.08 -0.84
N ASN A 40 -8.30 -10.28 -1.63
CA ASN A 40 -9.65 -10.60 -1.16
C ASN A 40 -10.15 -9.59 -0.12
N LEU A 41 -10.00 -8.30 -0.40
CA LEU A 41 -10.39 -7.27 0.55
C LEU A 41 -11.90 -7.26 0.83
N GLN A 42 -12.23 -7.36 2.11
CA GLN A 42 -13.57 -7.36 2.67
C GLN A 42 -13.58 -6.60 4.00
N VAL A 43 -14.75 -6.10 4.38
CA VAL A 43 -15.01 -5.54 5.72
C VAL A 43 -16.11 -6.35 6.39
N VAL A 44 -16.09 -6.38 7.72
CA VAL A 44 -17.14 -7.04 8.51
C VAL A 44 -18.18 -6.00 8.88
N ASP A 45 -19.46 -6.31 8.63
CA ASP A 45 -20.58 -5.47 9.07
C ASP A 45 -21.06 -5.83 10.48
N TRP A 46 -22.10 -5.16 10.96
CA TRP A 46 -22.66 -5.34 12.29
C TRP A 46 -23.30 -6.73 12.52
N ASP A 47 -23.65 -7.43 11.45
CA ASP A 47 -24.24 -8.78 11.44
C ASP A 47 -23.17 -9.88 11.27
N ASN A 48 -21.88 -9.52 11.34
CA ASN A 48 -20.74 -10.41 11.06
C ASN A 48 -20.68 -10.94 9.61
N ASN A 49 -21.28 -10.23 8.64
CA ASN A 49 -21.14 -10.58 7.23
C ASN A 49 -19.86 -9.97 6.64
N LEU A 50 -19.24 -10.70 5.72
CA LEU A 50 -18.12 -10.21 4.92
C LEU A 50 -18.63 -9.46 3.69
N ILE A 51 -18.44 -8.14 3.69
CA ILE A 51 -18.85 -7.25 2.61
C ILE A 51 -17.64 -6.96 1.71
N PRO A 52 -17.67 -7.34 0.42
CA PRO A 52 -16.61 -6.99 -0.52
C PRO A 52 -16.50 -5.48 -0.72
N LEU A 53 -15.27 -4.99 -0.88
CA LEU A 53 -15.06 -3.58 -1.24
C LEU A 53 -15.52 -3.30 -2.67
N SER A 54 -16.25 -2.20 -2.88
CA SER A 54 -16.76 -1.79 -4.19
C SER A 54 -16.12 -0.50 -4.72
N ASN A 55 -15.52 0.34 -3.87
CA ASN A 55 -14.97 1.66 -4.23
C ASN A 55 -13.63 1.94 -3.53
N LEU A 56 -12.56 1.25 -3.95
CA LEU A 56 -11.22 1.52 -3.44
C LEU A 56 -10.70 2.85 -3.98
N HIS A 57 -10.33 3.77 -3.10
CA HIS A 57 -9.62 5.00 -3.44
C HIS A 57 -8.15 4.86 -3.05
N LEU A 58 -7.26 5.08 -4.01
CA LEU A 58 -5.81 5.00 -3.77
C LEU A 58 -5.27 6.36 -3.34
N LEU A 59 -4.41 6.36 -2.33
CA LEU A 59 -3.70 7.54 -1.86
C LEU A 59 -2.25 7.15 -1.57
N ALA A 60 -1.32 7.93 -2.12
CA ALA A 60 0.09 7.87 -1.79
C ALA A 60 0.60 9.32 -1.70
N ASP A 61 0.94 9.76 -0.50
CA ASP A 61 1.37 11.15 -0.27
C ASP A 61 2.71 11.44 -0.95
N HIS A 62 3.59 10.42 -1.03
CA HIS A 62 4.92 10.53 -1.61
C HIS A 62 5.21 9.33 -2.54
N PRO A 63 4.62 9.29 -3.76
CA PRO A 63 4.67 8.13 -4.66
C PRO A 63 6.10 7.72 -5.08
N ASN A 64 7.06 8.66 -5.05
CA ASN A 64 8.47 8.34 -5.34
C ASN A 64 9.19 7.62 -4.18
N CYS A 65 8.65 7.67 -2.97
CA CYS A 65 9.19 7.01 -1.78
C CYS A 65 8.46 5.70 -1.50
N TYR A 66 7.12 5.76 -1.60
CA TYR A 66 6.19 4.65 -1.42
C TYR A 66 5.01 4.81 -2.36
N ASP A 67 4.62 3.75 -3.06
CA ASP A 67 3.49 3.75 -3.98
C ASP A 67 2.48 2.65 -3.65
N ILE A 68 1.33 2.71 -4.32
CA ILE A 68 0.23 1.76 -4.17
C ILE A 68 -0.46 1.57 -5.51
N ARG A 69 -0.84 0.34 -5.82
CA ARG A 69 -1.63 -0.01 -7.02
C ARG A 69 -2.68 -1.06 -6.70
N ALA A 70 -3.94 -0.74 -6.96
CA ALA A 70 -5.03 -1.69 -6.85
C ALA A 70 -5.31 -2.41 -8.16
N GLY A 71 -5.92 -3.58 -8.04
CA GLY A 71 -6.48 -4.33 -9.14
C GLY A 71 -7.69 -5.16 -8.68
N LYS A 72 -8.40 -5.72 -9.65
CA LYS A 72 -9.51 -6.63 -9.41
C LYS A 72 -9.50 -7.74 -10.43
N ASN A 73 -9.53 -8.99 -9.97
CA ASN A 73 -9.73 -10.16 -10.83
C ASN A 73 -10.35 -11.33 -10.03
N ASN A 74 -10.75 -12.39 -10.73
CA ASN A 74 -11.46 -13.52 -10.13
C ASN A 74 -10.59 -14.40 -9.20
N VAL A 75 -9.26 -14.27 -9.27
CA VAL A 75 -8.31 -15.09 -8.49
C VAL A 75 -7.87 -14.36 -7.22
N TRP A 76 -7.74 -13.04 -7.27
CA TRP A 76 -7.23 -12.19 -6.19
C TRP A 76 -8.34 -11.37 -5.51
N GLY A 77 -9.56 -11.40 -6.04
CA GLY A 77 -10.65 -10.53 -5.61
C GLY A 77 -10.30 -9.06 -5.87
N ASN A 78 -10.75 -8.17 -4.99
CA ASN A 78 -10.15 -6.85 -4.87
C ASN A 78 -8.83 -6.98 -4.12
N TYR A 79 -7.75 -6.40 -4.67
CA TYR A 79 -6.43 -6.45 -4.09
C TYR A 79 -5.68 -5.15 -4.34
N PHE A 80 -4.61 -4.94 -3.58
CA PHE A 80 -3.63 -3.90 -3.89
C PHE A 80 -2.22 -4.35 -3.54
N TYR A 81 -1.27 -3.90 -4.35
CA TYR A 81 0.15 -3.90 -4.03
C TYR A 81 0.52 -2.55 -3.40
N TYR A 82 1.44 -2.56 -2.45
CA TYR A 82 1.96 -1.37 -1.80
C TYR A 82 3.41 -1.59 -1.37
N GLY A 83 4.16 -0.51 -1.26
CA GLY A 83 5.48 -0.56 -0.67
C GLY A 83 6.38 0.53 -1.19
N GLY A 84 7.66 0.38 -0.91
CA GLY A 84 8.70 1.26 -1.38
C GLY A 84 9.86 1.34 -0.40
N PRO A 85 11.06 1.68 -0.88
CA PRO A 85 12.27 1.64 -0.07
C PRO A 85 12.36 2.82 0.91
N GLY A 86 11.46 3.81 0.81
CA GLY A 86 11.64 5.11 1.42
C GLY A 86 12.71 5.88 0.66
N ARG A 87 13.85 6.12 1.30
CA ARG A 87 14.97 6.85 0.70
C ARG A 87 15.55 6.11 -0.51
N ASN A 88 15.55 6.78 -1.67
CA ASN A 88 16.10 6.27 -2.92
C ASN A 88 16.45 7.42 -3.89
N SER A 89 16.97 7.13 -5.09
CA SER A 89 17.36 8.18 -6.06
C SER A 89 16.21 9.10 -6.51
N ARG A 90 14.95 8.64 -6.43
CA ARG A 90 13.73 9.42 -6.72
C ARG A 90 13.13 10.06 -5.47
N CYS A 91 13.60 9.67 -4.28
CA CYS A 91 13.16 10.18 -2.98
C CYS A 91 14.37 10.38 -2.05
N PRO A 92 15.08 11.51 -2.17
CA PRO A 92 16.37 11.72 -1.52
C PRO A 92 16.33 11.90 0.01
#